data_AF-A0A955P6S6-F1
#
_entry.id   AF-A0A955P6S6-F1
#
_cell.length_a   1.000
_cell.length_b   1.000
_cell.length_c   1.000
_cell.angle_alpha   90.00
_cell.angle_beta   90.00
_cell.angle_gamma   90.00
#
_symmetry.space_group_name_H-M   'P 1'
#
loop_
_entity.id
_entity.type
_entity.pdbx_description
1 polymer ?
#
loop_
_entity_poly.entity_id
_entity_poly.type
_entity_poly.pdbx_seq_one_letter_code
_entity_poly.pdbx_strand_id
1 'polypeptide(L)'
;WLARGRLEVVELFEVKSDGSLEKARDLPGHAEMVRALSFSPDSGTLAAAGGEPGRGGEIVLWNVEEGEIIRRIEGHKDNILDIDFHPDGKQLATGSYDKTVRIWSVETGEELHLMKDHVDAVYSVDYSPDGKRLASGAGDRTVKIWDAETGDRILTLSDSTDSVQTIAFSPSNHLIAAGAADKMIRVWDLLSSESEQGFTQSALTTGSLLYSTFAHDGPLLKIVYSKDGQTLYSTGRDKQVKAWDTSTMSLPKVYEKQSDWVQCMALDPEGKRLAVGRYDGTMSVYDTESLDPVWTDGMEPSSSAMVAEVEENQIETKGKRKGKDGKIHVDAVFIDATVPPIIDSIAPDVWPRGGTVELTVKGRNLEDADLYFTDNKIGIEVAKFEAKPIPEFKYDEASRGTQIHDYAQPFEIKMTVDIPGDTGLGTKHLFADTPIGLSNAKEFRISDRGDSG
;
A
#
# COMPACT_ATOMS: atom_id res chain seq x y z
N TRP A 1 3.73 6.15 -18.84
CA TRP A 1 4.61 5.15 -18.22
C TRP A 1 3.86 4.51 -17.09
N LEU A 2 4.16 3.26 -16.77
CA LEU A 2 3.73 2.58 -15.56
C LEU A 2 4.97 1.95 -14.92
N ALA A 3 5.12 2.06 -13.62
CA ALA A 3 6.27 1.50 -12.90
C ALA A 3 5.82 0.47 -11.87
N ARG A 4 6.57 -0.62 -11.77
CA ARG A 4 6.39 -1.70 -10.79
C ARG A 4 7.65 -1.90 -9.97
N GLY A 5 7.55 -1.67 -8.66
CA GLY A 5 8.65 -1.97 -7.73
C GLY A 5 8.75 -3.47 -7.48
N ARG A 6 9.97 -3.98 -7.33
CA ARG A 6 10.30 -5.32 -6.82
C ARG A 6 11.48 -5.19 -5.85
N LEU A 7 11.97 -6.32 -5.35
CA LEU A 7 13.23 -6.37 -4.61
C LEU A 7 14.38 -5.86 -5.51
N GLU A 8 15.09 -4.81 -5.07
CA GLU A 8 16.26 -4.19 -5.71
C GLU A 8 16.08 -3.58 -7.12
N VAL A 9 14.91 -3.74 -7.75
CA VAL A 9 14.65 -3.31 -9.12
C VAL A 9 13.28 -2.67 -9.29
N VAL A 10 13.19 -1.64 -10.13
CA VAL A 10 11.92 -1.10 -10.61
C VAL A 10 11.76 -1.42 -12.09
N GLU A 11 10.67 -2.08 -12.44
CA GLU A 11 10.33 -2.41 -13.82
C GLU A 11 9.47 -1.30 -14.41
N LEU A 12 9.88 -0.78 -15.57
CA LEU A 12 9.19 0.30 -16.27
C LEU A 12 8.45 -0.26 -17.50
N PHE A 13 7.17 0.09 -17.63
CA PHE A 13 6.29 -0.34 -18.71
C PHE A 13 5.78 0.86 -19.50
N GLU A 14 5.80 0.75 -20.83
CA GLU A 14 5.05 1.64 -21.69
C GLU A 14 3.60 1.15 -21.74
N VAL A 15 2.67 2.05 -21.44
CA VAL A 15 1.23 1.78 -21.57
C VAL A 15 0.83 2.18 -22.98
N LYS A 16 0.34 1.25 -23.78
CA LYS A 16 -0.03 1.48 -25.18
C LYS A 16 -1.42 2.10 -25.28
N SER A 17 -1.75 2.65 -26.45
CA SER A 17 -3.05 3.28 -26.69
C SER A 17 -4.24 2.32 -26.55
N ASP A 18 -4.03 1.02 -26.63
CA ASP A 18 -5.05 -0.02 -26.41
C ASP A 18 -5.12 -0.51 -24.96
N GLY A 19 -4.22 -0.07 -24.07
CA GLY A 19 -4.17 -0.45 -22.65
C GLY A 19 -3.25 -1.61 -22.34
N SER A 20 -2.68 -2.24 -23.37
CA SER A 20 -1.64 -3.24 -23.18
C SER A 20 -0.37 -2.60 -22.61
N LEU A 21 0.38 -3.40 -21.85
CA LEU A 21 1.65 -3.00 -21.27
C LEU A 21 2.80 -3.68 -22.00
N GLU A 22 3.81 -2.90 -22.38
CA GLU A 22 5.08 -3.41 -22.90
C GLU A 22 6.20 -3.05 -21.92
N LYS A 23 6.92 -4.05 -21.42
CA LYS A 23 8.07 -3.81 -20.55
C LYS A 23 9.16 -3.08 -21.34
N ALA A 24 9.50 -1.88 -20.92
CA ALA A 24 10.48 -1.03 -21.60
C ALA A 24 11.90 -1.24 -21.04
N ARG A 25 12.06 -1.29 -19.71
CA ARG A 25 13.36 -1.53 -19.06
C ARG A 25 13.25 -1.85 -17.58
N ASP A 26 14.37 -2.29 -17.02
CA ASP A 26 14.60 -2.38 -15.59
C ASP A 26 15.47 -1.22 -15.11
N LEU A 27 15.12 -0.66 -13.97
CA LEU A 27 15.83 0.41 -13.27
C LEU A 27 16.45 -0.21 -12.01
N PRO A 28 17.70 -0.70 -12.09
CA PRO A 28 18.35 -1.34 -10.96
C PRO A 28 18.90 -0.30 -9.99
N GLY A 29 19.28 -0.79 -8.82
CA GLY A 29 20.15 -0.08 -7.90
C GLY A 29 19.43 0.46 -6.67
N HIS A 30 18.12 0.27 -6.52
CA HIS A 30 17.54 0.41 -5.18
C HIS A 30 18.19 -0.64 -4.27
N ALA A 31 18.68 -0.26 -3.09
CA ALA A 31 19.51 -1.16 -2.29
C ALA A 31 18.73 -2.40 -1.83
N GLU A 32 17.43 -2.24 -1.60
CA GLU A 32 16.56 -3.27 -1.04
C GLU A 32 15.14 -3.17 -1.62
N MET A 33 14.16 -3.64 -0.87
CA MET A 33 12.74 -3.59 -1.21
C MET A 33 12.27 -2.15 -1.49
N VAL A 34 11.76 -1.94 -2.71
CA VAL A 34 10.98 -0.75 -3.06
C VAL A 34 9.61 -0.89 -2.41
N ARG A 35 9.15 0.12 -1.69
CA ARG A 35 7.84 0.13 -1.00
C ARG A 35 6.87 1.11 -1.62
N ALA A 36 7.38 2.21 -2.15
CA ALA A 36 6.57 3.23 -2.79
C ALA A 36 7.29 3.82 -4.01
N LEU A 37 6.48 4.28 -4.95
CA LEU A 37 6.92 4.86 -6.21
C LEU A 37 6.11 6.11 -6.49
N SER A 38 6.74 7.15 -7.02
CA SER A 38 6.05 8.35 -7.49
C SER A 38 6.77 8.91 -8.71
N PHE A 39 6.02 9.29 -9.74
CA PHE A 39 6.56 10.00 -10.91
C PHE A 39 6.54 11.50 -10.64
N SER A 40 7.55 12.21 -11.15
CA SER A 40 7.47 13.66 -11.22
C SER A 40 6.27 14.08 -12.10
N PRO A 41 5.71 15.28 -11.90
CA PRO A 41 4.56 15.76 -12.68
C PRO A 41 4.79 15.81 -14.20
N ASP A 42 6.04 15.98 -14.63
CA ASP A 42 6.45 15.94 -16.04
C ASP A 42 6.79 14.53 -16.55
N SER A 43 6.73 13.52 -15.67
CA SER A 43 7.10 12.12 -15.91
C SER A 43 8.54 11.90 -16.36
N GLY A 44 9.42 12.89 -16.19
CA GLY A 44 10.84 12.80 -16.53
C GLY A 44 11.67 12.08 -15.45
N THR A 45 11.20 12.11 -14.21
CA THR A 45 11.84 11.51 -13.05
C THR A 45 10.92 10.49 -12.39
N LEU A 46 11.47 9.36 -11.97
CA LEU A 46 10.80 8.40 -11.11
C LEU A 46 11.52 8.36 -9.77
N ALA A 47 10.78 8.51 -8.67
CA ALA A 47 11.27 8.27 -7.33
C ALA A 47 10.81 6.89 -6.86
N ALA A 48 11.71 6.13 -6.25
CA ALA A 48 11.38 4.96 -5.45
C ALA A 48 11.86 5.17 -4.03
N ALA A 49 11.07 4.72 -3.06
CA ALA A 49 11.44 4.74 -1.67
C ALA A 49 11.26 3.36 -1.04
N GLY A 50 12.11 3.03 -0.08
CA GLY A 50 12.05 1.76 0.64
C GLY A 50 13.16 1.63 1.67
N GLY A 51 13.54 0.39 2.00
CA GLY A 51 14.59 0.10 2.98
C GLY A 51 14.39 -1.24 3.70
N GLU A 52 15.31 -1.53 4.63
CA GLU A 52 15.24 -2.66 5.58
C GLU A 52 15.05 -2.15 7.02
N PRO A 53 14.23 -2.83 7.85
CA PRO A 53 14.13 -2.52 9.28
C PRO A 53 15.53 -2.46 9.92
N GLY A 54 15.87 -1.31 10.50
CA GLY A 54 17.14 -1.10 11.19
C GLY A 54 18.36 -0.75 10.33
N ARG A 55 18.25 -0.69 8.98
CA ARG A 55 19.32 -0.13 8.10
C ARG A 55 19.05 1.28 7.59
N GLY A 56 17.88 1.83 7.87
CA GLY A 56 17.49 3.16 7.41
C GLY A 56 16.82 3.13 6.03
N GLY A 57 16.08 4.20 5.75
CA GLY A 57 15.32 4.35 4.52
C GLY A 57 16.16 4.98 3.40
N GLU A 58 15.96 4.50 2.18
CA GLU A 58 16.58 5.03 0.96
C GLU A 58 15.51 5.56 0.00
N ILE A 59 15.83 6.66 -0.67
CA ILE A 59 15.12 7.15 -1.86
C ILE A 59 16.09 7.15 -3.04
N VAL A 60 15.67 6.60 -4.17
CA VAL A 60 16.43 6.63 -5.41
C VAL A 60 15.62 7.34 -6.49
N LEU A 61 16.25 8.26 -7.22
CA LEU A 61 15.66 9.00 -8.33
C LEU A 61 16.30 8.54 -9.64
N TRP A 62 15.48 8.17 -10.62
CA TRP A 62 15.95 7.84 -11.97
C TRP A 62 15.40 8.82 -13.00
N ASN A 63 16.20 9.09 -14.02
CA ASN A 63 15.71 9.64 -15.27
C ASN A 63 14.93 8.53 -15.99
N VAL A 64 13.67 8.78 -16.33
CA VAL A 64 12.78 7.78 -16.93
C VAL A 64 13.20 7.40 -18.35
N GLU A 65 13.72 8.34 -19.13
CA GLU A 65 14.09 8.13 -20.54
C GLU A 65 15.46 7.46 -20.67
N GLU A 66 16.42 7.82 -19.82
CA GLU A 66 17.79 7.31 -19.83
C GLU A 66 17.97 6.08 -18.93
N GLY A 67 17.12 5.93 -17.91
CA GLY A 67 17.21 4.85 -16.92
C GLY A 67 18.38 5.02 -15.95
N GLU A 68 19.02 6.19 -15.95
CA GLU A 68 20.16 6.51 -15.11
C GLU A 68 19.71 7.04 -13.74
N ILE A 69 20.44 6.66 -12.70
CA ILE A 69 20.23 7.20 -11.36
C ILE A 69 20.68 8.66 -11.36
N ILE A 70 19.73 9.55 -11.11
CA ILE A 70 19.98 10.98 -10.90
C ILE A 70 20.55 11.20 -9.51
N ARG A 71 19.96 10.52 -8.50
CA ARG A 71 20.26 10.80 -7.09
C ARG A 71 19.88 9.65 -6.17
N ARG A 72 20.62 9.56 -5.05
CA ARG A 72 20.24 8.80 -3.85
C ARG A 72 20.09 9.76 -2.69
N ILE A 73 19.04 9.58 -1.90
CA ILE A 73 18.75 10.39 -0.73
C ILE A 73 18.59 9.43 0.45
N GLU A 74 19.33 9.71 1.52
CA GLU A 74 19.32 8.96 2.77
C GLU A 74 19.01 9.91 3.92
N GLY A 75 18.47 9.37 5.03
CA GLY A 75 18.33 10.12 6.28
C GLY A 75 17.21 9.63 7.18
N HIS A 76 16.21 8.94 6.63
CA HIS A 76 15.26 8.19 7.43
C HIS A 76 15.96 7.07 8.20
N LYS A 77 15.57 6.87 9.46
CA LYS A 77 16.21 5.89 10.35
C LYS A 77 15.62 4.49 10.23
N ASP A 78 14.56 4.36 9.45
CA ASP A 78 13.84 3.12 9.20
C ASP A 78 13.18 3.19 7.81
N ASN A 79 12.48 2.13 7.43
CA ASN A 79 11.82 1.98 6.15
C ASN A 79 10.96 3.18 5.77
N ILE A 80 11.07 3.62 4.52
CA ILE A 80 10.15 4.57 3.93
C ILE A 80 8.96 3.78 3.37
N LEU A 81 7.76 4.13 3.80
CA LEU A 81 6.53 3.39 3.50
C LEU A 81 5.74 4.03 2.36
N ASP A 82 5.85 5.35 2.20
CA ASP A 82 5.20 6.09 1.13
C ASP A 82 6.05 7.28 0.69
N ILE A 83 5.89 7.68 -0.57
CA ILE A 83 6.58 8.81 -1.19
C ILE A 83 5.65 9.51 -2.17
N ASP A 84 5.68 10.84 -2.16
CA ASP A 84 4.91 11.63 -3.10
C ASP A 84 5.67 12.86 -3.61
N PHE A 85 5.47 13.18 -4.89
CA PHE A 85 6.04 14.37 -5.52
C PHE A 85 5.14 15.57 -5.25
N HIS A 86 5.75 16.67 -4.86
CA HIS A 86 5.06 17.95 -4.87
C HIS A 86 4.61 18.29 -6.31
N PRO A 87 3.44 18.93 -6.53
CA PRO A 87 2.93 19.22 -7.89
C PRO A 87 3.82 20.10 -8.78
N ASP A 88 4.81 20.79 -8.21
CA ASP A 88 5.82 21.55 -8.96
C ASP A 88 7.05 20.72 -9.38
N GLY A 89 7.16 19.47 -8.93
CA GLY A 89 8.25 18.52 -9.22
C GLY A 89 9.57 18.79 -8.51
N LYS A 90 9.66 19.78 -7.62
CA LYS A 90 10.92 20.20 -6.98
C LYS A 90 11.13 19.59 -5.59
N GLN A 91 10.07 19.06 -4.99
CA GLN A 91 10.10 18.49 -3.66
C GLN A 91 9.50 17.09 -3.63
N LEU A 92 9.95 16.29 -2.68
CA LEU A 92 9.41 14.97 -2.35
C LEU A 92 9.01 14.94 -0.89
N ALA A 93 7.83 14.40 -0.57
CA ALA A 93 7.45 14.05 0.79
C ALA A 93 7.61 12.55 1.01
N THR A 94 8.05 12.15 2.20
CA THR A 94 8.16 10.73 2.58
C THR A 94 7.60 10.48 3.97
N GLY A 95 6.90 9.35 4.12
CA GLY A 95 6.45 8.81 5.41
C GLY A 95 7.22 7.55 5.76
N SER A 96 7.63 7.39 7.02
CA SER A 96 8.49 6.28 7.44
C SER A 96 8.03 5.61 8.72
N TYR A 97 8.48 4.36 8.88
CA TYR A 97 8.39 3.58 10.11
C TYR A 97 9.15 4.27 11.27
N ASP A 98 10.08 5.19 10.98
CA ASP A 98 10.74 6.02 11.99
C ASP A 98 9.85 7.11 12.62
N LYS A 99 8.56 7.11 12.28
CA LYS A 99 7.49 7.98 12.81
C LYS A 99 7.60 9.43 12.35
N THR A 100 8.42 9.70 11.34
CA THR A 100 8.62 11.04 10.80
C THR A 100 8.07 11.19 9.40
N VAL A 101 7.63 12.41 9.10
CA VAL A 101 7.42 12.86 7.72
C VAL A 101 8.58 13.79 7.36
N ARG A 102 9.14 13.64 6.17
CA ARG A 102 10.22 14.50 5.68
C ARG A 102 9.90 15.08 4.32
N ILE A 103 10.38 16.29 4.07
CA ILE A 103 10.34 16.94 2.76
C ILE A 103 11.78 17.11 2.27
N TRP A 104 12.03 16.72 1.03
CA TRP A 104 13.34 16.72 0.40
C TRP A 104 13.36 17.59 -0.84
N SER A 105 14.48 18.25 -1.11
CA SER A 105 14.74 18.84 -2.42
C SER A 105 15.08 17.76 -3.44
N VAL A 106 14.38 17.72 -4.56
CA VAL A 106 14.67 16.83 -5.69
C VAL A 106 16.01 17.19 -6.34
N GLU A 107 16.30 18.50 -6.45
CA GLU A 107 17.51 19.00 -7.09
C GLU A 107 18.77 18.66 -6.27
N THR A 108 18.75 18.90 -4.95
CA THR A 108 19.96 18.77 -4.12
C THR A 108 20.00 17.49 -3.29
N GLY A 109 18.85 16.88 -3.03
CA GLY A 109 18.71 15.77 -2.06
C GLY A 109 18.73 16.23 -0.60
N GLU A 110 18.72 17.53 -0.33
CA GLU A 110 18.76 18.04 1.04
C GLU A 110 17.39 17.91 1.70
N GLU A 111 17.40 17.62 3.01
CA GLU A 111 16.20 17.68 3.85
C GLU A 111 15.79 19.15 4.03
N LEU A 112 14.58 19.49 3.59
CA LEU A 112 13.98 20.81 3.75
C LEU A 112 13.20 20.89 5.06
N HIS A 113 12.42 19.85 5.39
CA HIS A 113 11.60 19.80 6.60
C HIS A 113 11.63 18.42 7.25
N LEU A 114 11.57 18.42 8.59
CA LEU A 114 11.49 17.22 9.44
C LEU A 114 10.34 17.36 10.44
N MET A 115 9.28 16.60 10.21
CA MET A 115 8.03 16.68 10.94
C MET A 115 7.91 15.51 11.92
N LYS A 116 8.08 15.80 13.21
CA LYS A 116 8.16 14.82 14.32
C LYS A 116 6.99 14.93 15.29
N ASP A 117 5.78 14.70 14.78
CA ASP A 117 4.57 14.78 15.61
C ASP A 117 3.74 13.49 15.62
N HIS A 118 3.93 12.59 14.65
CA HIS A 118 3.36 11.25 14.72
C HIS A 118 4.06 10.43 15.82
N VAL A 119 3.28 9.63 16.53
CA VAL A 119 3.79 8.76 17.63
C VAL A 119 3.94 7.30 17.20
N ASP A 120 3.61 7.01 15.95
CA ASP A 120 3.75 5.70 15.32
C ASP A 120 4.13 5.83 13.83
N ALA A 121 4.37 4.70 13.16
CA ALA A 121 4.78 4.62 11.75
C ALA A 121 3.84 5.43 10.84
N VAL A 122 4.43 6.19 9.91
CA VAL A 122 3.68 6.96 8.90
C VAL A 122 3.53 6.12 7.64
N TYR A 123 2.33 5.58 7.42
CA TYR A 123 2.05 4.66 6.33
C TYR A 123 1.77 5.35 5.00
N SER A 124 1.29 6.59 5.00
CA SER A 124 0.96 7.28 3.76
C SER A 124 1.16 8.78 3.84
N VAL A 125 1.61 9.37 2.72
CA VAL A 125 1.77 10.82 2.53
C VAL A 125 1.17 11.22 1.18
N ASP A 126 0.59 12.41 1.10
CA ASP A 126 -0.01 12.90 -0.14
C ASP A 126 -0.03 14.44 -0.17
N TYR A 127 0.50 15.06 -1.21
CA TYR A 127 0.41 16.50 -1.40
C TYR A 127 -0.99 16.89 -1.87
N SER A 128 -1.47 18.04 -1.39
CA SER A 128 -2.66 18.64 -2.00
C SER A 128 -2.36 19.02 -3.45
N PRO A 129 -3.33 18.92 -4.38
CA PRO A 129 -3.15 19.32 -5.77
C PRO A 129 -2.65 20.75 -5.99
N ASP A 130 -2.92 21.67 -5.05
CA ASP A 130 -2.38 23.04 -5.07
C ASP A 130 -0.96 23.19 -4.47
N GLY A 131 -0.39 22.11 -3.94
CA GLY A 131 0.94 22.02 -3.35
C GLY A 131 1.09 22.67 -1.97
N LYS A 132 0.04 23.31 -1.45
CA LYS A 132 0.16 24.11 -0.22
C LYS A 132 0.12 23.29 1.06
N ARG A 133 -0.45 22.09 0.98
CA ARG A 133 -0.59 21.20 2.14
C ARG A 133 -0.02 19.84 1.81
N LEU A 134 0.43 19.19 2.86
CA LEU A 134 0.77 17.78 2.86
C LEU A 134 -0.15 17.10 3.87
N ALA A 135 -0.61 15.90 3.56
CA ALA A 135 -1.29 15.05 4.52
C ALA A 135 -0.41 13.85 4.86
N SER A 136 -0.57 13.32 6.06
CA SER A 136 0.04 12.07 6.47
C SER A 136 -0.91 11.21 7.30
N GLY A 137 -0.98 9.91 7.00
CA GLY A 137 -1.73 8.90 7.73
C GLY A 137 -0.79 7.94 8.45
N ALA A 138 -1.09 7.59 9.71
CA ALA A 138 -0.18 6.82 10.55
C ALA A 138 -0.85 5.76 11.43
N GLY A 139 -0.01 4.88 12.01
CA GLY A 139 -0.39 3.86 12.99
C GLY A 139 -0.91 4.43 14.31
N ASP A 140 -0.66 5.70 14.59
CA ASP A 140 -1.24 6.41 15.73
C ASP A 140 -2.74 6.73 15.55
N ARG A 141 -3.32 6.27 14.43
CA ARG A 141 -4.74 6.37 14.07
C ARG A 141 -5.16 7.80 13.74
N THR A 142 -4.20 8.65 13.41
CA THR A 142 -4.46 10.03 13.03
C THR A 142 -4.10 10.31 11.59
N VAL A 143 -4.81 11.26 10.99
CA VAL A 143 -4.35 11.99 9.82
C VAL A 143 -3.88 13.35 10.28
N LYS A 144 -2.68 13.77 9.88
CA LYS A 144 -2.17 15.11 10.13
C LYS A 144 -2.11 15.88 8.81
N ILE A 145 -2.49 17.15 8.87
CA ILE A 145 -2.37 18.10 7.76
C ILE A 145 -1.27 19.09 8.13
N TRP A 146 -0.35 19.29 7.20
CA TRP A 146 0.82 20.13 7.34
C TRP A 146 0.78 21.25 6.31
N ASP A 147 1.36 22.38 6.66
CA ASP A 147 1.73 23.40 5.71
C ASP A 147 3.01 22.96 4.98
N ALA A 148 2.95 22.84 3.66
CA ALA A 148 4.04 22.27 2.88
C ALA A 148 5.28 23.17 2.78
N GLU A 149 5.11 24.49 2.96
CA GLU A 149 6.21 25.46 2.86
C GLU A 149 6.98 25.60 4.17
N THR A 150 6.29 25.44 5.30
CA THR A 150 6.88 25.63 6.64
C THR A 150 7.17 24.31 7.36
N GLY A 151 6.45 23.23 7.01
CA GLY A 151 6.45 21.96 7.74
C GLY A 151 5.67 22.02 9.05
N ASP A 152 4.93 23.10 9.32
CA ASP A 152 4.13 23.24 10.53
C ASP A 152 2.82 22.45 10.42
N ARG A 153 2.42 21.80 11.52
CA ARG A 153 1.14 21.07 11.58
C ARG A 153 -0.03 22.05 11.65
N ILE A 154 -0.92 22.00 10.67
CA ILE A 154 -2.16 22.77 10.60
C ILE A 154 -3.26 22.12 11.43
N LEU A 155 -3.47 20.80 11.26
CA LEU A 155 -4.62 20.09 11.82
C LEU A 155 -4.29 18.62 12.13
N THR A 156 -5.01 18.02 13.07
CA THR A 156 -5.06 16.57 13.32
C THR A 156 -6.51 16.09 13.25
N LEU A 157 -6.75 15.04 12.47
CA LEU A 157 -8.02 14.32 12.37
C LEU A 157 -7.86 12.97 13.09
N SER A 158 -8.74 12.67 14.05
CA SER A 158 -8.58 11.53 14.97
C SER A 158 -9.82 10.65 15.09
N ASP A 159 -10.64 10.61 14.03
CA ASP A 159 -11.88 9.81 14.01
C ASP A 159 -11.64 8.32 13.70
N SER A 160 -10.43 7.95 13.28
CA SER A 160 -10.05 6.56 13.00
C SER A 160 -9.87 5.76 14.28
N THR A 161 -10.40 4.53 14.30
CA THR A 161 -10.31 3.65 15.47
C THR A 161 -9.10 2.72 15.44
N ASP A 162 -8.45 2.63 14.27
CA ASP A 162 -7.26 1.82 14.01
C ASP A 162 -6.35 2.56 13.00
N SER A 163 -5.18 1.99 12.71
CA SER A 163 -4.10 2.54 11.91
C SER A 163 -4.61 3.08 10.58
N VAL A 164 -4.24 4.32 10.24
CA VAL A 164 -4.55 4.91 8.94
C VAL A 164 -3.49 4.43 7.95
N GLN A 165 -3.92 3.63 6.98
CA GLN A 165 -3.03 2.94 6.04
C GLN A 165 -2.81 3.74 4.75
N THR A 166 -3.80 4.53 4.34
CA THR A 166 -3.77 5.25 3.06
C THR A 166 -4.58 6.52 3.16
N ILE A 167 -4.09 7.57 2.51
CA ILE A 167 -4.77 8.88 2.41
C ILE A 167 -4.79 9.34 0.96
N ALA A 168 -5.73 10.21 0.61
CA ALA A 168 -5.76 10.90 -0.68
C ALA A 168 -6.49 12.25 -0.56
N PHE A 169 -5.91 13.31 -1.10
CA PHE A 169 -6.57 14.58 -1.36
C PHE A 169 -7.46 14.47 -2.59
N SER A 170 -8.64 15.10 -2.52
CA SER A 170 -9.45 15.27 -3.73
C SER A 170 -8.79 16.29 -4.67
N PRO A 171 -9.00 16.17 -6.00
CA PRO A 171 -8.56 17.16 -6.98
C PRO A 171 -9.08 18.58 -6.72
N SER A 172 -10.20 18.68 -5.99
CA SER A 172 -10.83 19.94 -5.59
C SER A 172 -10.18 20.60 -4.37
N ASN A 173 -9.10 20.03 -3.82
CA ASN A 173 -8.33 20.46 -2.66
C ASN A 173 -9.07 20.54 -1.31
N HIS A 174 -10.39 20.45 -1.25
CA HIS A 174 -11.11 20.65 0.02
C HIS A 174 -11.46 19.36 0.74
N LEU A 175 -11.42 18.21 0.06
CA LEU A 175 -11.67 16.92 0.70
C LEU A 175 -10.36 16.16 0.89
N ILE A 176 -10.31 15.43 2.00
CA ILE A 176 -9.33 14.39 2.22
C ILE A 176 -10.06 13.11 2.59
N ALA A 177 -9.67 12.00 1.96
CA ALA A 177 -10.10 10.66 2.32
C ALA A 177 -8.99 9.93 3.05
N ALA A 178 -9.35 9.04 3.97
CA ALA A 178 -8.45 8.11 4.61
C ALA A 178 -9.08 6.72 4.68
N GLY A 179 -8.28 5.70 4.36
CA GLY A 179 -8.59 4.29 4.59
C GLY A 179 -7.79 3.75 5.76
N ALA A 180 -8.45 3.03 6.65
CA ALA A 180 -7.85 2.51 7.87
C ALA A 180 -7.98 1.00 8.02
N ALA A 181 -7.17 0.43 8.93
CA ALA A 181 -7.19 -0.99 9.27
C ALA A 181 -8.53 -1.42 9.91
N ASP A 182 -9.30 -0.45 10.46
CA ASP A 182 -10.65 -0.65 10.97
C ASP A 182 -11.73 -0.86 9.89
N LYS A 183 -11.30 -1.08 8.64
CA LYS A 183 -12.14 -1.40 7.49
C LYS A 183 -12.98 -0.24 6.95
N MET A 184 -12.79 0.96 7.49
CA MET A 184 -13.59 2.13 7.14
C MET A 184 -12.84 3.09 6.20
N ILE A 185 -13.60 3.77 5.36
CA ILE A 185 -13.17 5.01 4.72
C ILE A 185 -13.81 6.18 5.45
N ARG A 186 -13.00 7.20 5.75
CA ARG A 186 -13.46 8.47 6.30
C ARG A 186 -13.10 9.60 5.35
N VAL A 187 -13.99 10.57 5.20
CA VAL A 187 -13.80 11.73 4.32
C VAL A 187 -14.10 12.99 5.13
N TRP A 188 -13.18 13.95 5.11
CA TRP A 188 -13.31 15.23 5.79
C TRP A 188 -13.32 16.40 4.80
N ASP A 189 -14.08 17.43 5.13
CA ASP A 189 -14.04 18.74 4.46
C ASP A 189 -13.18 19.72 5.25
N LEU A 190 -12.17 20.26 4.58
CA LEU A 190 -11.19 21.19 5.13
C LEU A 190 -11.58 22.67 4.95
N LEU A 191 -12.71 22.99 4.31
CA LEU A 191 -13.21 24.38 4.13
C LEU A 191 -14.10 24.90 5.27
N SER A 192 -14.51 24.03 6.20
CA SER A 192 -15.72 24.26 7.03
C SER A 192 -15.64 25.30 8.18
N SER A 193 -14.67 26.23 8.21
CA SER A 193 -14.56 27.20 9.33
C SER A 193 -14.62 28.70 8.98
N GLU A 194 -14.78 29.10 7.71
CA GLU A 194 -14.78 30.53 7.35
C GLU A 194 -16.15 31.24 7.33
N SER A 195 -17.28 30.54 7.52
CA SER A 195 -18.61 31.12 7.28
C SER A 195 -19.42 31.56 8.50
N GLU A 196 -18.87 31.56 9.73
CA GLU A 196 -19.55 32.18 10.88
C GLU A 196 -18.69 33.18 11.65
N GLN A 197 -18.90 34.45 11.27
CA GLN A 197 -18.64 35.68 12.03
C GLN A 197 -17.20 36.19 12.11
N GLY A 198 -17.00 37.36 11.51
CA GLY A 198 -15.74 38.09 11.52
C GLY A 198 -15.20 38.33 12.93
N PHE A 199 -14.12 37.64 13.26
CA PHE A 199 -13.13 38.05 14.24
C PHE A 199 -11.73 37.63 13.76
N THR A 200 -10.76 38.47 14.08
CA THR A 200 -9.36 38.41 13.69
C THR A 200 -8.61 37.20 14.27
N GLN A 201 -7.81 36.55 13.42
CA GLN A 201 -6.56 35.81 13.67
C GLN A 201 -6.60 34.69 14.74
N SER A 202 -6.28 33.47 14.29
CA SER A 202 -6.33 32.17 15.00
C SER A 202 -7.67 31.42 14.92
N ALA A 203 -8.19 31.20 13.71
CA ALA A 203 -9.21 30.18 13.48
C ALA A 203 -8.51 28.83 13.27
N LEU A 204 -8.70 27.90 14.20
CA LEU A 204 -8.36 26.49 14.02
C LEU A 204 -9.19 25.99 12.83
N THR A 205 -8.56 25.66 11.72
CA THR A 205 -9.22 25.00 10.59
C THR A 205 -9.69 23.63 11.04
N THR A 206 -10.93 23.51 11.54
CA THR A 206 -11.49 22.21 11.90
C THR A 206 -11.88 21.48 10.61
N GLY A 207 -11.21 20.38 10.31
CA GLY A 207 -11.67 19.46 9.27
C GLY A 207 -12.93 18.76 9.77
N SER A 208 -14.06 18.95 9.09
CA SER A 208 -15.33 18.34 9.48
C SER A 208 -15.47 16.98 8.82
N LEU A 209 -15.70 15.93 9.63
CA LEU A 209 -15.98 14.59 9.11
C LEU A 209 -17.32 14.59 8.36
N LEU A 210 -17.28 14.38 7.04
CA LEU A 210 -18.48 14.30 6.19
C LEU A 210 -19.03 12.88 6.12
N TYR A 211 -18.14 11.91 5.90
CA TYR A 211 -18.51 10.52 5.70
C TYR A 211 -17.64 9.61 6.55
N SER A 212 -18.25 8.55 7.07
CA SER A 212 -17.57 7.40 7.69
C SER A 212 -18.33 6.15 7.26
N THR A 213 -17.73 5.37 6.37
CA THR A 213 -18.40 4.26 5.69
C THR A 213 -17.59 2.97 5.79
N PHE A 214 -18.29 1.86 5.99
CA PHE A 214 -17.66 0.53 6.00
C PHE A 214 -17.32 0.14 4.56
N ALA A 215 -16.03 -0.01 4.27
CA ALA A 215 -15.55 -0.10 2.91
C ALA A 215 -15.22 -1.52 2.46
N HIS A 216 -14.48 -2.28 3.28
CA HIS A 216 -13.95 -3.60 2.91
C HIS A 216 -14.15 -4.61 4.04
N ASP A 217 -14.18 -5.92 3.73
CA ASP A 217 -14.13 -6.94 4.79
C ASP A 217 -12.68 -7.30 5.15
N GLY A 218 -11.91 -6.29 5.53
CA GLY A 218 -10.49 -6.36 5.83
C GLY A 218 -9.85 -4.97 5.85
N PRO A 219 -8.63 -4.84 6.40
CA PRO A 219 -7.86 -3.61 6.35
C PRO A 219 -7.80 -3.01 4.94
N LEU A 220 -7.96 -1.69 4.87
CA LEU A 220 -7.73 -0.96 3.62
C LEU A 220 -6.25 -0.88 3.31
N LEU A 221 -5.92 -0.95 2.03
CA LEU A 221 -4.53 -0.96 1.54
C LEU A 221 -4.21 0.32 0.76
N LYS A 222 -5.02 0.67 -0.24
CA LYS A 222 -4.85 1.91 -1.02
C LYS A 222 -6.19 2.54 -1.38
N ILE A 223 -6.24 3.87 -1.36
CA ILE A 223 -7.31 4.68 -1.96
C ILE A 223 -6.73 5.65 -2.98
N VAL A 224 -7.51 5.99 -4.02
CA VAL A 224 -7.13 6.96 -5.06
C VAL A 224 -8.38 7.67 -5.56
N TYR A 225 -8.37 9.01 -5.66
CA TYR A 225 -9.46 9.75 -6.29
C TYR A 225 -9.35 9.68 -7.82
N SER A 226 -10.48 9.61 -8.52
CA SER A 226 -10.54 9.94 -9.94
C SER A 226 -10.15 11.40 -10.15
N LYS A 227 -9.60 11.70 -11.32
CA LYS A 227 -9.13 13.06 -11.66
C LYS A 227 -10.22 14.13 -11.60
N ASP A 228 -11.46 13.77 -11.90
CA ASP A 228 -12.61 14.67 -11.77
C ASP A 228 -13.13 14.78 -10.32
N GLY A 229 -12.58 13.99 -9.41
CA GLY A 229 -12.94 13.91 -8.01
C GLY A 229 -14.31 13.30 -7.75
N GLN A 230 -14.99 12.74 -8.77
CA GLN A 230 -16.33 12.19 -8.62
C GLN A 230 -16.33 10.77 -8.06
N THR A 231 -15.26 10.01 -8.31
CA THR A 231 -15.09 8.63 -7.86
C THR A 231 -13.91 8.53 -6.91
N LEU A 232 -14.06 7.78 -5.83
CA LEU A 232 -12.95 7.31 -5.01
C LEU A 232 -12.79 5.83 -5.27
N TYR A 233 -11.59 5.36 -5.59
CA TYR A 233 -11.26 3.95 -5.66
C TYR A 233 -10.67 3.49 -4.34
N SER A 234 -11.02 2.30 -3.88
CA SER A 234 -10.43 1.70 -2.69
C SER A 234 -10.15 0.22 -2.87
N THR A 235 -9.17 -0.25 -2.10
CA THR A 235 -8.75 -1.65 -2.05
C THR A 235 -8.56 -2.10 -0.62
N GLY A 236 -8.69 -3.40 -0.40
CA GLY A 236 -8.45 -4.01 0.90
C GLY A 236 -8.06 -5.47 0.80
N ARG A 237 -7.78 -6.06 1.97
CA ARG A 237 -7.43 -7.49 2.10
C ARG A 237 -8.55 -8.45 1.74
N ASP A 238 -9.75 -7.95 1.46
CA ASP A 238 -10.89 -8.71 0.91
C ASP A 238 -10.73 -9.04 -0.60
N LYS A 239 -9.62 -8.65 -1.22
CA LYS A 239 -9.28 -8.91 -2.64
C LYS A 239 -10.27 -8.24 -3.61
N GLN A 240 -10.77 -7.07 -3.23
CA GLN A 240 -11.70 -6.30 -4.05
C GLN A 240 -11.14 -4.91 -4.36
N VAL A 241 -11.44 -4.44 -5.56
CA VAL A 241 -11.37 -3.02 -5.91
C VAL A 241 -12.80 -2.49 -5.92
N LYS A 242 -13.03 -1.36 -5.23
CA LYS A 242 -14.35 -0.72 -5.12
C LYS A 242 -14.27 0.72 -5.60
N ALA A 243 -15.24 1.14 -6.39
CA ALA A 243 -15.40 2.51 -6.86
C ALA A 243 -16.62 3.15 -6.21
N TRP A 244 -16.39 4.21 -5.43
CA TRP A 244 -17.37 4.92 -4.62
C TRP A 244 -17.73 6.24 -5.27
N ASP A 245 -19.02 6.57 -5.35
CA ASP A 245 -19.46 7.92 -5.65
C ASP A 245 -19.12 8.83 -4.45
N THR A 246 -18.29 9.84 -4.68
CA THR A 246 -17.75 10.72 -3.62
C THR A 246 -18.80 11.63 -2.98
N SER A 247 -19.92 11.88 -3.65
CA SER A 247 -21.02 12.69 -3.12
C SER A 247 -21.93 11.91 -2.17
N THR A 248 -21.87 10.59 -2.20
CA THR A 248 -22.72 9.72 -1.36
C THR A 248 -21.94 8.77 -0.46
N MET A 249 -20.73 8.39 -0.85
CA MET A 249 -19.89 7.36 -0.22
C MET A 249 -20.66 6.07 0.07
N SER A 250 -21.55 5.68 -0.85
CA SER A 250 -22.47 4.55 -0.70
C SER A 250 -22.57 3.72 -1.98
N LEU A 251 -22.94 2.44 -1.84
CA LEU A 251 -23.22 1.50 -2.94
C LEU A 251 -22.11 1.46 -4.02
N PRO A 252 -20.88 1.04 -3.64
CA PRO A 252 -19.77 1.04 -4.58
C PRO A 252 -19.99 0.05 -5.73
N LYS A 253 -19.47 0.39 -6.91
CA LYS A 253 -19.23 -0.60 -7.96
C LYS A 253 -18.05 -1.47 -7.55
N VAL A 254 -18.19 -2.79 -7.69
CA VAL A 254 -17.16 -3.76 -7.30
C VAL A 254 -16.57 -4.38 -8.56
N TYR A 255 -15.26 -4.27 -8.74
CA TYR A 255 -14.55 -4.96 -9.81
C TYR A 255 -14.47 -6.46 -9.50
N GLU A 256 -14.21 -7.29 -10.52
CA GLU A 256 -14.09 -8.73 -10.32
C GLU A 256 -13.12 -9.08 -9.18
N LYS A 257 -13.42 -10.19 -8.48
CA LYS A 257 -12.60 -10.64 -7.36
C LYS A 257 -11.17 -10.93 -7.84
N GLN A 258 -10.22 -10.30 -7.17
CA GLN A 258 -8.81 -10.35 -7.53
C GLN A 258 -8.19 -11.67 -7.05
N SER A 259 -7.11 -12.12 -7.72
CA SER A 259 -6.39 -13.34 -7.33
C SER A 259 -5.83 -13.22 -5.90
N ASP A 260 -5.31 -12.05 -5.58
CA ASP A 260 -4.78 -11.73 -4.27
C ASP A 260 -5.10 -10.31 -3.79
N TRP A 261 -4.59 -9.96 -2.61
CA TRP A 261 -4.71 -8.61 -2.04
C TRP A 261 -4.19 -7.57 -3.02
N VAL A 262 -4.94 -6.49 -3.19
CA VAL A 262 -4.53 -5.37 -4.03
C VAL A 262 -3.80 -4.36 -3.16
N GLN A 263 -2.49 -4.25 -3.35
CA GLN A 263 -1.63 -3.41 -2.53
C GLN A 263 -1.53 -1.98 -3.07
N CYS A 264 -1.76 -1.79 -4.37
CA CYS A 264 -1.69 -0.48 -4.98
C CYS A 264 -2.66 -0.34 -6.15
N MET A 265 -2.91 0.91 -6.49
CA MET A 265 -3.68 1.32 -7.63
C MET A 265 -3.05 2.57 -8.22
N ALA A 266 -3.22 2.72 -9.52
CA ALA A 266 -2.91 3.96 -10.21
C ALA A 266 -3.88 4.22 -11.34
N LEU A 267 -4.22 5.49 -11.52
CA LEU A 267 -5.01 5.93 -12.66
C LEU A 267 -4.10 6.46 -13.77
N ASP A 268 -4.56 6.31 -15.00
CA ASP A 268 -4.04 7.08 -16.12
C ASP A 268 -4.54 8.55 -16.02
N PRO A 269 -3.98 9.51 -16.77
CA PRO A 269 -4.13 10.94 -16.51
C PRO A 269 -5.41 11.43 -17.16
N GLU A 270 -6.02 10.60 -18.01
CA GLU A 270 -7.37 10.76 -18.52
C GLU A 270 -8.40 10.16 -17.56
N GLY A 271 -8.01 9.35 -16.57
CA GLY A 271 -8.90 8.67 -15.63
C GLY A 271 -9.70 7.51 -16.24
N LYS A 272 -9.31 7.04 -17.42
CA LYS A 272 -9.96 5.98 -18.20
C LYS A 272 -9.44 4.59 -17.85
N ARG A 273 -8.26 4.51 -17.24
CA ARG A 273 -7.63 3.24 -16.91
C ARG A 273 -7.18 3.20 -15.48
N LEU A 274 -7.41 2.06 -14.86
CA LEU A 274 -6.98 1.76 -13.51
C LEU A 274 -6.02 0.57 -13.56
N ALA A 275 -4.74 0.82 -13.30
CA ALA A 275 -3.77 -0.21 -13.08
C ALA A 275 -3.82 -0.68 -11.62
N VAL A 276 -3.81 -1.99 -11.42
CA VAL A 276 -4.05 -2.66 -10.15
C VAL A 276 -2.91 -3.64 -9.94
N GLY A 277 -2.20 -3.47 -8.82
CA GLY A 277 -1.09 -4.33 -8.44
C GLY A 277 -1.42 -5.21 -7.24
N ARG A 278 -1.10 -6.50 -7.34
CA ARG A 278 -1.46 -7.50 -6.33
C ARG A 278 -0.24 -8.03 -5.59
N TYR A 279 -0.50 -8.56 -4.41
CA TYR A 279 0.53 -9.15 -3.55
C TYR A 279 1.24 -10.36 -4.16
N ASP A 280 0.57 -11.09 -5.05
CA ASP A 280 1.13 -12.27 -5.74
C ASP A 280 2.14 -11.93 -6.86
N GLY A 281 2.52 -10.65 -7.02
CA GLY A 281 3.42 -10.21 -8.06
C GLY A 281 2.72 -9.80 -9.37
N THR A 282 1.41 -10.10 -9.51
CA THR A 282 0.67 -9.87 -10.75
C THR A 282 0.10 -8.45 -10.83
N MET A 283 -0.15 -8.02 -12.06
CA MET A 283 -0.73 -6.72 -12.37
C MET A 283 -1.87 -6.88 -13.37
N SER A 284 -2.87 -6.02 -13.30
CA SER A 284 -3.87 -5.88 -14.36
C SER A 284 -4.16 -4.40 -14.62
N VAL A 285 -4.63 -4.11 -15.82
CA VAL A 285 -5.13 -2.79 -16.21
C VAL A 285 -6.60 -2.94 -16.57
N TYR A 286 -7.45 -2.15 -15.94
CA TYR A 286 -8.89 -2.14 -16.15
C TYR A 286 -9.33 -0.87 -16.86
N ASP A 287 -10.38 -0.96 -17.67
CA ASP A 287 -11.13 0.21 -18.12
C ASP A 287 -12.01 0.72 -16.96
N THR A 288 -12.00 2.02 -16.69
CA THR A 288 -12.73 2.58 -15.54
C THR A 288 -14.24 2.68 -15.78
N GLU A 289 -14.69 2.73 -17.02
CA GLU A 289 -16.12 2.80 -17.37
C GLU A 289 -16.75 1.41 -17.43
N SER A 290 -16.11 0.47 -18.14
CA SER A 290 -16.63 -0.89 -18.33
C SER A 290 -16.33 -1.81 -17.15
N LEU A 291 -15.30 -1.51 -16.37
CA LEU A 291 -14.74 -2.33 -15.28
C LEU A 291 -14.08 -3.63 -15.75
N ASP A 292 -13.92 -3.83 -17.06
CA ASP A 292 -13.32 -5.03 -17.62
C ASP A 292 -11.78 -4.93 -17.64
N PRO A 293 -11.07 -6.07 -17.47
CA PRO A 293 -9.63 -6.10 -17.64
C PRO A 293 -9.28 -5.92 -19.12
N VAL A 294 -8.47 -4.91 -19.40
CA VAL A 294 -7.89 -4.64 -20.72
C VAL A 294 -6.56 -5.36 -20.88
N TRP A 295 -5.84 -5.59 -19.78
CA TRP A 295 -4.58 -6.32 -19.74
C TRP A 295 -4.40 -7.02 -18.39
N THR A 296 -3.79 -8.21 -18.36
CA THR A 296 -3.42 -8.94 -17.13
C THR A 296 -2.10 -9.70 -17.32
N ASP A 297 -1.25 -9.67 -16.29
CA ASP A 297 0.05 -10.36 -16.29
C ASP A 297 -0.14 -11.87 -16.50
N GLY A 298 0.67 -12.47 -17.38
CA GLY A 298 0.59 -13.89 -17.70
C GLY A 298 -0.53 -14.32 -18.67
N MET A 299 -1.34 -13.41 -19.21
CA MET A 299 -2.12 -13.71 -20.43
C MET A 299 -1.16 -13.76 -21.63
N GLU A 300 -0.91 -14.95 -22.20
CA GLU A 300 -0.81 -14.99 -23.66
C GLU A 300 -2.12 -14.41 -24.20
N PRO A 301 -2.11 -13.58 -25.25
CA PRO A 301 -3.33 -12.99 -25.79
C PRO A 301 -4.24 -14.13 -26.24
N SER A 302 -5.13 -14.58 -25.35
CA SER A 302 -6.05 -15.65 -25.66
C SER A 302 -7.04 -15.07 -26.64
N SER A 303 -6.97 -15.59 -27.86
CA SER A 303 -7.95 -15.45 -28.92
C SER A 303 -9.35 -15.80 -28.39
N SER A 304 -10.01 -14.85 -27.73
CA SER A 304 -11.43 -14.93 -27.39
C SER A 304 -12.10 -13.56 -27.29
N ALA A 305 -11.57 -12.55 -27.98
CA ALA A 305 -12.45 -11.57 -28.59
C ALA A 305 -12.83 -12.14 -29.96
N MET A 306 -13.88 -12.97 -30.01
CA MET A 306 -14.53 -13.24 -31.29
C MET A 306 -15.04 -11.89 -31.80
N VAL A 307 -14.34 -11.39 -32.79
CA VAL A 307 -14.78 -10.31 -33.68
C VAL A 307 -16.12 -10.77 -34.26
N ALA A 308 -17.22 -10.20 -33.76
CA ALA A 308 -18.43 -10.14 -34.55
C ALA A 308 -18.17 -9.15 -35.68
N GLU A 309 -18.15 -9.66 -36.91
CA GLU A 309 -17.96 -8.90 -38.13
C GLU A 309 -18.92 -7.71 -38.22
N VAL A 310 -18.35 -6.61 -38.70
CA VAL A 310 -19.01 -5.35 -39.04
C VAL A 310 -19.54 -5.43 -40.47
N GLU A 311 -20.81 -5.09 -40.66
CA GLU A 311 -21.32 -4.38 -41.84
C GLU A 311 -22.09 -3.17 -41.27
N GLU A 312 -21.98 -1.93 -41.72
CA GLU A 312 -21.65 -1.42 -43.04
C GLU A 312 -21.41 0.12 -42.94
N ASN A 313 -20.72 0.64 -43.94
CA ASN A 313 -20.85 1.99 -44.52
C ASN A 313 -20.05 3.20 -43.96
N GLN A 314 -18.99 3.49 -44.74
CA GLN A 314 -18.59 4.79 -45.28
C GLN A 314 -18.57 6.01 -44.35
N ILE A 315 -17.36 6.39 -43.93
CA ILE A 315 -16.96 7.81 -43.89
C ILE A 315 -15.50 7.91 -44.38
N GLU A 316 -15.31 8.39 -45.62
CA GLU A 316 -14.05 9.02 -46.00
C GLU A 316 -13.93 10.36 -45.27
N THR A 317 -12.79 10.62 -44.61
CA THR A 317 -12.21 11.97 -44.65
C THR A 317 -10.69 11.90 -44.57
N LYS A 318 -10.06 12.46 -45.62
CA LYS A 318 -8.66 12.85 -45.66
C LYS A 318 -8.38 13.91 -44.59
N GLY A 319 -7.30 13.73 -43.84
CA GLY A 319 -6.76 14.78 -43.00
C GLY A 319 -5.48 14.35 -42.29
N LYS A 320 -4.32 14.51 -42.94
CA LYS A 320 -3.04 14.52 -42.23
C LYS A 320 -3.03 15.72 -41.26
N ARG A 321 -3.07 15.45 -39.97
CA ARG A 321 -2.49 16.32 -38.93
C ARG A 321 -1.53 15.50 -38.09
N LYS A 322 -0.23 15.77 -38.25
CA LYS A 322 0.77 15.50 -37.21
C LYS A 322 0.47 16.46 -36.07
N GLY A 323 -0.09 15.95 -34.98
CA GLY A 323 -0.13 16.60 -33.67
C GLY A 323 0.91 15.93 -32.77
N LYS A 324 1.65 16.75 -32.03
CA LYS A 324 2.78 16.37 -31.16
C LYS A 324 2.34 15.39 -30.05
N ASP A 325 3.09 14.31 -29.94
CA ASP A 325 3.45 13.56 -28.74
C ASP A 325 2.32 13.31 -27.73
N GLY A 326 1.47 12.32 -28.06
CA GLY A 326 0.58 11.67 -27.09
C GLY A 326 1.37 10.71 -26.21
N LYS A 327 2.03 11.23 -25.17
CA LYS A 327 2.62 10.41 -24.11
C LYS A 327 1.53 10.05 -23.11
N ILE A 328 1.37 8.75 -22.87
CA ILE A 328 0.41 8.17 -21.93
C ILE A 328 1.06 8.21 -20.55
N HIS A 329 0.43 8.83 -19.55
CA HIS A 329 0.92 8.80 -18.16
C HIS A 329 0.11 7.77 -17.35
N VAL A 330 0.68 7.05 -16.42
CA VAL A 330 -0.07 6.22 -15.47
C VAL A 330 0.69 6.38 -14.17
N ASP A 331 0.00 6.74 -13.09
CA ASP A 331 0.63 6.83 -11.79
C ASP A 331 1.22 5.46 -11.40
N ALA A 332 2.17 5.41 -10.46
CA ALA A 332 2.97 4.21 -10.23
C ALA A 332 2.19 3.11 -9.48
N VAL A 333 2.48 1.85 -9.80
CA VAL A 333 1.82 0.66 -9.22
C VAL A 333 2.87 -0.19 -8.53
N PHE A 334 2.98 -0.08 -7.21
CA PHE A 334 3.87 -0.92 -6.40
C PHE A 334 3.29 -2.33 -6.19
N ILE A 335 4.00 -3.36 -6.63
CA ILE A 335 3.59 -4.75 -6.41
C ILE A 335 4.61 -5.38 -5.49
N ASP A 336 4.15 -5.75 -4.30
CA ASP A 336 4.99 -6.39 -3.32
C ASP A 336 5.55 -7.71 -3.86
N ALA A 337 6.85 -7.90 -3.66
CA ALA A 337 7.51 -9.19 -3.76
C ALA A 337 8.25 -9.44 -2.44
N THR A 338 7.53 -9.33 -1.31
CA THR A 338 8.01 -9.79 -0.02
C THR A 338 8.12 -11.30 -0.07
N VAL A 339 9.13 -11.84 0.62
CA VAL A 339 8.96 -13.17 1.21
C VAL A 339 7.81 -12.99 2.20
N PRO A 340 6.64 -13.62 1.97
CA PRO A 340 5.50 -13.43 2.86
C PRO A 340 5.91 -13.76 4.30
N PRO A 341 5.19 -13.27 5.32
CA PRO A 341 5.36 -13.83 6.65
C PRO A 341 5.26 -15.35 6.55
N ILE A 342 6.24 -16.06 7.09
CA ILE A 342 6.26 -17.51 7.02
C ILE A 342 6.29 -18.02 8.44
N ILE A 343 5.32 -18.85 8.79
CA ILE A 343 5.40 -19.72 9.96
C ILE A 343 6.19 -20.96 9.54
N ASP A 344 7.45 -21.01 9.97
CA ASP A 344 8.33 -22.14 9.73
C ASP A 344 7.94 -23.33 10.63
N SER A 345 7.61 -23.06 11.91
CA SER A 345 7.24 -24.12 12.87
C SER A 345 6.35 -23.64 14.01
N ILE A 346 5.58 -24.57 14.56
CA ILE A 346 4.82 -24.42 15.81
C ILE A 346 5.21 -25.59 16.71
N ALA A 347 5.42 -25.31 17.99
CA ALA A 347 5.65 -26.34 19.00
C ALA A 347 4.87 -26.01 20.28
N PRO A 348 4.12 -26.97 20.88
CA PRO A 348 3.82 -28.30 20.34
C PRO A 348 2.88 -28.22 19.13
N ASP A 349 2.89 -29.23 18.27
CA ASP A 349 2.00 -29.39 17.11
C ASP A 349 0.76 -30.26 17.41
N VAL A 350 0.68 -30.83 18.62
CA VAL A 350 -0.48 -31.57 19.14
C VAL A 350 -0.97 -30.92 20.42
N TRP A 351 -2.23 -30.47 20.43
CA TRP A 351 -2.83 -29.69 21.50
C TRP A 351 -3.97 -30.46 22.16
N PRO A 352 -4.05 -30.49 23.51
CA PRO A 352 -5.14 -31.11 24.22
C PRO A 352 -6.42 -30.29 24.10
N ARG A 353 -7.55 -30.95 23.83
CA ARG A 353 -8.87 -30.36 24.07
C ARG A 353 -9.09 -30.13 25.56
N GLY A 354 -9.56 -28.94 25.94
CA GLY A 354 -9.90 -28.62 27.33
C GLY A 354 -8.68 -28.41 28.24
N GLY A 355 -7.95 -27.32 28.02
CA GLY A 355 -6.81 -26.92 28.87
C GLY A 355 -5.93 -25.84 28.24
N THR A 356 -4.83 -25.53 28.92
CA THR A 356 -3.86 -24.51 28.52
C THR A 356 -2.65 -25.13 27.82
N VAL A 357 -2.15 -24.48 26.78
CA VAL A 357 -0.93 -24.85 26.03
C VAL A 357 0.02 -23.66 25.99
N GLU A 358 1.27 -23.88 26.37
CA GLU A 358 2.36 -22.95 26.04
C GLU A 358 2.89 -23.31 24.66
N LEU A 359 2.88 -22.34 23.74
CA LEU A 359 3.30 -22.55 22.36
C LEU A 359 4.41 -21.59 21.95
N THR A 360 5.28 -22.09 21.08
CA THR A 360 6.33 -21.34 20.42
C THR A 360 6.09 -21.39 18.92
N VAL A 361 5.92 -20.22 18.30
CA VAL A 361 5.88 -20.07 16.84
C VAL A 361 7.22 -19.52 16.40
N LYS A 362 7.85 -20.17 15.43
CA LYS A 362 9.03 -19.65 14.75
C LYS A 362 8.71 -19.37 13.31
N GLY A 363 9.24 -18.27 12.82
CA GLY A 363 9.00 -17.87 11.46
C GLY A 363 9.85 -16.70 11.05
N ARG A 364 9.48 -16.14 9.91
CA ARG A 364 10.12 -15.00 9.27
C ARG A 364 9.08 -13.92 9.05
N ASN A 365 9.49 -12.66 9.17
CA ASN A 365 8.60 -11.52 8.95
C ASN A 365 7.35 -11.53 9.86
N LEU A 366 7.47 -12.08 11.08
CA LEU A 366 6.37 -12.17 12.07
C LEU A 366 6.34 -10.99 13.05
N GLU A 367 6.89 -9.85 12.65
CA GLU A 367 6.82 -8.59 13.41
C GLU A 367 5.37 -8.13 13.53
N ASP A 368 4.96 -7.76 14.74
CA ASP A 368 3.59 -7.32 15.06
C ASP A 368 2.51 -8.29 14.55
N ALA A 369 2.82 -9.59 14.58
CA ALA A 369 1.93 -10.61 14.06
C ALA A 369 0.71 -10.85 14.97
N ASP A 370 -0.49 -10.66 14.42
CA ASP A 370 -1.75 -11.13 14.98
C ASP A 370 -2.00 -12.58 14.55
N LEU A 371 -1.96 -13.50 15.52
CA LEU A 371 -2.17 -14.93 15.26
C LEU A 371 -3.64 -15.31 15.30
N TYR A 372 -4.10 -16.08 14.31
CA TYR A 372 -5.50 -16.54 14.26
C TYR A 372 -5.66 -17.96 13.70
N PHE A 373 -6.82 -18.57 13.97
CA PHE A 373 -7.10 -20.00 13.77
C PHE A 373 -8.39 -20.21 12.98
N THR A 374 -8.45 -21.22 12.11
CA THR A 374 -9.59 -21.47 11.19
C THR A 374 -10.88 -22.00 11.83
N ASP A 375 -11.05 -21.91 13.14
CA ASP A 375 -12.34 -22.19 13.79
C ASP A 375 -12.77 -20.94 14.57
N ASN A 376 -13.69 -20.15 14.01
CA ASN A 376 -14.24 -18.91 14.62
C ASN A 376 -15.08 -19.15 15.89
N LYS A 377 -14.86 -20.27 16.60
CA LYS A 377 -15.43 -20.60 17.91
C LYS A 377 -14.38 -20.75 19.00
N ILE A 378 -13.09 -20.63 18.69
CA ILE A 378 -12.07 -20.70 19.74
C ILE A 378 -11.91 -19.30 20.32
N GLY A 379 -12.53 -19.07 21.48
CA GLY A 379 -12.22 -17.92 22.34
C GLY A 379 -10.83 -18.12 22.94
N ILE A 380 -9.79 -18.01 22.11
CA ILE A 380 -8.41 -18.04 22.54
C ILE A 380 -8.10 -16.66 23.08
N GLU A 381 -8.07 -16.52 24.41
CA GLU A 381 -7.45 -15.38 25.06
C GLU A 381 -5.93 -15.60 25.06
N VAL A 382 -5.20 -14.74 24.34
CA VAL A 382 -3.74 -14.70 24.38
C VAL A 382 -3.34 -14.08 25.73
N ALA A 383 -2.97 -14.92 26.70
CA ALA A 383 -2.72 -14.48 28.07
C ALA A 383 -1.38 -13.72 28.24
N LYS A 384 -0.41 -13.90 27.33
CA LYS A 384 0.91 -13.25 27.39
C LYS A 384 1.61 -13.29 26.03
N PHE A 385 2.19 -12.16 25.61
CA PHE A 385 2.89 -11.99 24.33
C PHE A 385 4.32 -11.53 24.58
N GLU A 386 5.30 -12.25 24.03
CA GLU A 386 6.68 -11.78 23.92
C GLU A 386 7.26 -12.23 22.57
N ALA A 387 7.30 -11.31 21.60
CA ALA A 387 8.00 -11.50 20.33
C ALA A 387 9.44 -11.01 20.49
N LYS A 388 10.43 -11.85 20.17
CA LYS A 388 11.85 -11.49 20.22
C LYS A 388 12.55 -11.93 18.93
N PRO A 389 13.42 -11.08 18.37
CA PRO A 389 14.38 -11.52 17.36
C PRO A 389 15.24 -12.65 17.94
N ILE A 390 15.51 -13.71 17.17
CA ILE A 390 16.37 -14.81 17.63
C ILE A 390 17.83 -14.29 17.70
N PRO A 391 18.48 -14.18 18.89
CA PRO A 391 19.63 -13.29 19.07
C PRO A 391 20.98 -13.69 18.44
N GLU A 392 21.07 -14.71 17.56
CA GLU A 392 22.37 -15.22 17.08
C GLU A 392 22.40 -15.62 15.59
N PHE A 393 21.58 -14.99 14.72
CA PHE A 393 21.78 -15.18 13.28
C PHE A 393 22.87 -14.21 12.76
N LYS A 394 24.09 -14.71 12.59
CA LYS A 394 25.16 -13.99 11.88
C LYS A 394 25.11 -14.36 10.41
N TYR A 395 24.82 -13.40 9.53
CA TYR A 395 24.98 -13.57 8.09
C TYR A 395 26.47 -13.75 7.77
N ASP A 396 26.79 -14.80 7.01
CA ASP A 396 28.15 -15.04 6.53
C ASP A 396 28.47 -14.04 5.41
N GLU A 397 29.32 -13.05 5.69
CA GLU A 397 29.73 -12.00 4.74
C GLU A 397 30.51 -12.55 3.52
N ALA A 398 30.85 -13.84 3.48
CA ALA A 398 31.70 -14.43 2.44
C ALA A 398 30.96 -14.86 1.15
N SER A 399 29.63 -14.89 1.10
CA SER A 399 28.86 -15.37 -0.05
C SER A 399 28.25 -14.25 -0.89
N ARG A 400 29.11 -13.40 -1.48
CA ARG A 400 28.77 -12.43 -2.55
C ARG A 400 28.46 -13.10 -3.91
N GLY A 401 27.69 -14.19 -3.90
CA GLY A 401 27.30 -14.92 -5.09
C GLY A 401 25.79 -15.07 -5.18
N THR A 402 25.27 -14.82 -6.38
CA THR A 402 23.92 -14.99 -6.94
C THR A 402 23.06 -16.08 -6.28
N GLN A 403 22.62 -15.85 -5.05
CA GLN A 403 21.57 -16.58 -4.38
C GLN A 403 20.59 -15.53 -3.88
N ILE A 404 19.30 -15.79 -4.09
CA ILE A 404 18.21 -15.07 -3.43
C ILE A 404 18.45 -15.28 -1.95
N HIS A 405 19.08 -14.30 -1.31
CA HIS A 405 19.37 -14.36 0.11
C HIS A 405 18.07 -14.04 0.84
N ASP A 406 17.55 -15.06 1.51
CA ASP A 406 16.36 -15.00 2.34
C ASP A 406 16.72 -14.22 3.62
N TYR A 407 16.69 -12.89 3.53
CA TYR A 407 17.10 -11.97 4.60
C TYR A 407 16.01 -11.68 5.64
N ALA A 408 14.89 -12.39 5.61
CA ALA A 408 13.83 -12.18 6.58
C ALA A 408 14.32 -12.57 7.98
N GLN A 409 14.34 -11.60 8.91
CA GLN A 409 14.80 -11.86 10.28
C GLN A 409 13.97 -13.01 10.89
N PRO A 410 14.63 -14.01 11.51
CA PRO A 410 13.92 -15.07 12.18
C PRO A 410 13.34 -14.57 13.52
N PHE A 411 12.02 -14.71 13.65
CA PHE A 411 11.23 -14.35 14.82
C PHE A 411 10.83 -15.58 15.62
N GLU A 412 10.83 -15.44 16.94
CA GLU A 412 10.24 -16.39 17.88
C GLU A 412 9.13 -15.68 18.67
N ILE A 413 7.91 -16.21 18.56
CA ILE A 413 6.75 -15.76 19.33
C ILE A 413 6.44 -16.84 20.37
N LYS A 414 6.43 -16.46 21.65
CA LYS A 414 5.95 -17.31 22.74
C LYS A 414 4.62 -16.81 23.27
N MET A 415 3.67 -17.72 23.42
CA MET A 415 2.37 -17.40 24.00
C MET A 415 1.75 -18.59 24.73
N THR A 416 0.72 -18.28 25.49
CA THR A 416 -0.11 -19.25 26.20
C THR A 416 -1.52 -19.18 25.65
N VAL A 417 -2.08 -20.32 25.26
CA VAL A 417 -3.40 -20.46 24.64
C VAL A 417 -4.28 -21.38 25.48
N ASP A 418 -5.47 -20.89 25.83
CA ASP A 418 -6.52 -21.69 26.45
C ASP A 418 -7.44 -22.31 25.40
N ILE A 419 -7.63 -23.62 25.47
CA ILE A 419 -8.40 -24.41 24.51
C ILE A 419 -9.70 -24.87 25.18
N PRO A 420 -10.87 -24.34 24.76
CA PRO A 420 -12.17 -24.75 25.27
C PRO A 420 -12.42 -26.26 25.15
N GLY A 421 -13.16 -26.83 26.10
CA GLY A 421 -13.48 -28.26 26.13
C GLY A 421 -14.43 -28.73 25.01
N ASP A 422 -15.12 -27.80 24.36
CA ASP A 422 -16.00 -28.04 23.21
C ASP A 422 -15.31 -27.85 21.85
N THR A 423 -13.99 -27.60 21.84
CA THR A 423 -13.21 -27.46 20.61
C THR A 423 -13.22 -28.76 19.80
N GLY A 424 -13.49 -28.67 18.50
CA GLY A 424 -13.52 -29.83 17.60
C GLY A 424 -12.13 -30.45 17.42
N LEU A 425 -12.06 -31.79 17.49
CA LEU A 425 -10.82 -32.55 17.27
C LEU A 425 -10.38 -32.52 15.80
N GLY A 426 -9.11 -32.84 15.56
CA GLY A 426 -8.53 -32.98 14.22
C GLY A 426 -7.54 -31.88 13.84
N THR A 427 -7.17 -31.85 12.56
CA THR A 427 -6.21 -30.88 12.02
C THR A 427 -6.83 -29.49 11.97
N LYS A 428 -6.06 -28.52 12.44
CA LYS A 428 -6.36 -27.08 12.45
C LYS A 428 -5.20 -26.34 11.81
N HIS A 429 -5.45 -25.08 11.44
CA HIS A 429 -4.46 -24.22 10.81
C HIS A 429 -4.27 -22.96 11.65
N LEU A 430 -3.01 -22.60 11.84
CA LEU A 430 -2.58 -21.32 12.39
C LEU A 430 -2.11 -20.42 11.25
N PHE A 431 -2.46 -19.15 11.36
CA PHE A 431 -1.99 -18.07 10.50
C PHE A 431 -1.42 -16.94 11.34
N ALA A 432 -0.51 -16.17 10.76
CA ALA A 432 -0.02 -14.91 11.27
C ALA A 432 -0.42 -13.81 10.30
N ASP A 433 -1.25 -12.87 10.76
CA ASP A 433 -1.48 -11.61 10.08
C ASP A 433 -0.41 -10.62 10.51
N THR A 434 0.23 -9.94 9.57
CA THR A 434 1.29 -8.96 9.87
C THR A 434 1.00 -7.69 9.09
N PRO A 435 1.63 -6.55 9.42
CA PRO A 435 1.51 -5.33 8.61
C PRO A 435 1.87 -5.55 7.12
N ILE A 436 2.75 -6.52 6.84
CA ILE A 436 3.30 -6.76 5.49
C ILE A 436 2.64 -7.93 4.73
N GLY A 437 1.73 -8.70 5.33
CA GLY A 437 1.27 -9.92 4.69
C GLY A 437 0.49 -10.86 5.60
N LEU A 438 -0.20 -11.83 4.99
CA LEU A 438 -0.70 -13.01 5.70
C LEU A 438 0.26 -14.16 5.51
N SER A 439 0.48 -14.95 6.57
CA SER A 439 1.38 -16.07 6.48
C SER A 439 0.81 -17.28 5.76
N ASN A 440 1.70 -18.22 5.41
CA ASN A 440 1.28 -19.58 5.13
C ASN A 440 0.48 -20.17 6.31
N ALA A 441 -0.45 -21.06 5.98
CA ALA A 441 -1.14 -21.88 6.96
C ALA A 441 -0.15 -22.89 7.55
N LYS A 442 -0.08 -22.97 8.88
CA LYS A 442 0.69 -24.02 9.54
C LYS A 442 -0.24 -24.95 10.31
N GLU A 443 -0.16 -26.23 9.97
CA GLU A 443 -1.01 -27.27 10.55
C GLU A 443 -0.59 -27.62 11.98
N PHE A 444 -1.59 -27.88 12.82
CA PHE A 444 -1.45 -28.52 14.12
C PHE A 444 -2.70 -29.39 14.37
N ARG A 445 -2.67 -30.26 15.38
CA ARG A 445 -3.76 -31.20 15.67
C ARG A 445 -4.31 -30.99 17.07
N ILE A 446 -5.64 -30.96 17.19
CA ILE A 446 -6.31 -31.05 18.50
C ILE A 446 -6.71 -32.50 18.75
N SER A 447 -6.28 -33.04 19.89
CA SER A 447 -6.58 -34.40 20.35
C SER A 447 -7.14 -34.40 21.78
N ASP A 448 -7.80 -35.49 22.15
CA ASP A 448 -8.15 -35.73 23.56
C ASP A 448 -6.90 -36.08 24.36
N ARG A 449 -6.86 -35.68 25.64
CA ARG A 449 -5.78 -36.06 26.56
C ARG A 449 -5.69 -37.59 26.66
N GLY A 450 -4.78 -38.19 25.91
CA GLY A 450 -4.59 -39.64 25.84
C GLY A 450 -3.93 -40.17 24.56
N ASP A 451 -4.03 -39.44 23.44
CA ASP A 451 -3.36 -39.83 22.18
C ASP A 451 -2.00 -39.12 22.04
N SER A 452 -1.02 -39.56 22.83
CA SER A 452 0.40 -39.36 22.50
C SER A 452 0.90 -40.64 21.81
N GLY A 453 0.67 -40.72 20.51
CA GLY A 453 1.18 -41.79 19.64
C GLY A 453 2.20 -41.23 18.67
#